data_AF-A0A5C5ZB59-F1
#
_entry.id   AF-A0A5C5ZB59-F1
#
_cell.length_a   1.000
_cell.length_b   1.000
_cell.length_c   1.000
_cell.angle_alpha   90.00
_cell.angle_beta   90.00
_cell.angle_gamma   90.00
#
_symmetry.space_group_name_H-M   'P 1'
#
loop_
_entity.id
_entity.type
_entity.pdbx_description
1 polymer ?
#
loop_
_entity_poly.entity_id
_entity_poly.type
_entity_poly.pdbx_seq_one_letter_code
_entity_poly.pdbx_strand_id
1 'polypeptide(L)'
;MLGQNLSFRDKDRLAELRSLDRFRLKLIYQDLQAPQMADVRGEYDGTLLDQGDCVGALFIRTAFGATGPWLGKAFRPVSEIVGEGYNAFGTIADRQARLPMDTLIDHSHIVAGYSYILDYRTKNRGPIRWLRGELRQLSPDLLLGIGTFGPRAIRLHKLRRVIPFVLARSDREYLLGENENHKRRSR
;
A
#
# COMPACT_ATOMS: atom_id res chain seq x y z
N MET A 1 16.13 5.52 -0.06
CA MET A 1 15.67 5.61 1.35
C MET A 1 14.34 6.34 1.37
N LEU A 2 13.46 6.08 2.33
CA LEU A 2 12.14 6.72 2.40
C LEU A 2 12.29 8.25 2.42
N GLY A 3 11.61 8.92 1.49
CA GLY A 3 11.45 10.37 1.50
C GLY A 3 12.65 11.17 1.01
N GLN A 4 13.65 10.55 0.37
CA GLN A 4 14.82 11.29 -0.16
C GLN A 4 14.42 12.42 -1.13
N ASN A 5 13.46 12.12 -2.01
CA ASN A 5 13.02 13.01 -3.09
C ASN A 5 11.83 13.88 -2.71
N LEU A 6 11.37 13.79 -1.46
CA LEU A 6 10.26 14.60 -0.98
C LEU A 6 10.69 16.06 -0.81
N SER A 7 9.74 16.96 -1.07
CA SER A 7 9.87 18.37 -0.71
C SER A 7 10.07 18.52 0.80
N PHE A 8 10.61 19.66 1.25
CA PHE A 8 10.76 19.94 2.68
C PHE A 8 9.41 19.81 3.42
N ARG A 9 8.34 20.36 2.83
CA ARG A 9 6.98 20.27 3.37
C ARG A 9 6.49 18.82 3.50
N ASP A 10 6.76 17.98 2.51
CA ASP A 10 6.36 16.57 2.57
C ASP A 10 7.19 15.76 3.56
N LYS A 11 8.46 16.13 3.78
CA LYS A 11 9.30 15.55 4.84
C LYS A 11 8.74 15.88 6.23
N ASP A 12 8.36 17.13 6.47
CA ASP A 12 7.71 17.54 7.72
C ASP A 12 6.38 16.81 7.92
N ARG A 13 5.56 16.73 6.87
CA ARG A 13 4.28 16.00 6.90
C ARG A 13 4.48 14.51 7.20
N LEU A 14 5.50 13.89 6.61
CA LEU A 14 5.85 12.50 6.90
C LEU A 14 6.29 12.32 8.35
N ALA A 15 7.09 13.24 8.89
CA ALA A 15 7.51 13.21 10.29
C ALA A 15 6.31 13.37 11.25
N GLU A 16 5.39 14.29 10.94
CA GLU A 16 4.14 14.48 11.67
C GLU A 16 3.34 13.17 11.71
N LEU A 17 3.03 12.57 10.56
CA LEU A 17 2.25 11.33 10.47
C LEU A 17 2.84 10.18 11.29
N ARG A 18 4.17 10.09 11.39
CA ARG A 18 4.87 9.07 12.18
C ARG A 18 4.67 9.23 13.68
N SER A 19 4.39 10.44 14.15
CA SER A 19 4.13 10.74 15.56
C SER A 19 2.66 10.57 15.96
N LEU A 20 1.76 10.40 14.99
CA LEU A 20 0.32 10.34 15.23
C LEU A 20 -0.11 8.92 15.58
N ASP A 21 -1.05 8.83 16.52
CA ASP A 21 -1.75 7.60 16.80
C ASP A 21 -2.71 7.21 15.66
N ARG A 22 -3.15 5.95 15.67
CA ARG A 22 -4.08 5.40 14.69
C ARG A 22 -5.39 6.19 14.55
N PHE A 23 -5.91 6.78 15.62
CA PHE A 23 -7.18 7.53 15.58
C PHE A 23 -7.01 8.83 14.80
N ARG A 24 -5.96 9.61 15.11
CA ARG A 24 -5.61 10.84 14.40
C ARG A 24 -5.31 10.57 12.93
N LEU A 25 -4.60 9.47 12.63
CA LEU A 25 -4.36 9.05 11.24
C LEU A 25 -5.66 8.78 10.47
N LYS A 26 -6.65 8.15 11.12
CA LYS A 26 -7.96 7.90 10.51
C LYS A 26 -8.73 9.20 10.27
N LEU A 27 -8.66 10.16 11.18
CA LEU A 27 -9.27 11.48 11.00
C LEU A 27 -8.67 12.19 9.79
N ILE A 28 -7.35 12.26 9.69
CA ILE A 28 -6.69 12.84 8.52
C ILE A 28 -7.13 12.12 7.25
N TYR A 29 -7.12 10.79 7.24
CA TYR A 29 -7.51 9.99 6.08
C TYR A 29 -8.93 10.30 5.58
N GLN A 30 -9.87 10.57 6.49
CA GLN A 30 -11.25 10.89 6.15
C GLN A 30 -11.39 12.14 5.28
N ASP A 31 -10.54 13.13 5.50
CA ASP A 31 -10.60 14.43 4.82
C ASP A 31 -9.84 14.44 3.49
N LEU A 32 -9.08 13.38 3.19
CA LEU A 32 -8.30 13.29 1.95
C LEU A 32 -9.15 12.81 0.77
N GLN A 33 -8.72 13.15 -0.44
CA GLN A 33 -9.32 12.67 -1.68
C GLN A 33 -8.62 11.40 -2.19
N ALA A 34 -9.33 10.61 -3.00
CA ALA A 34 -8.69 9.54 -3.76
C ALA A 34 -7.73 10.14 -4.80
N PRO A 35 -6.50 9.62 -4.96
CA PRO A 35 -5.66 10.02 -6.09
C PRO A 35 -6.29 9.57 -7.41
N GLN A 36 -5.94 10.25 -8.50
CA GLN A 36 -6.28 9.77 -9.84
C GLN A 36 -5.46 8.52 -10.17
N MET A 37 -6.03 7.61 -10.97
CA MET A 37 -5.35 6.37 -11.35
C MET A 37 -4.02 6.65 -12.07
N ALA A 38 -3.98 7.64 -12.97
CA ALA A 38 -2.77 7.99 -13.71
C ALA A 38 -1.63 8.50 -12.81
N ASP A 39 -1.96 9.21 -11.73
CA ASP A 39 -0.99 9.93 -10.90
C ASP A 39 -0.18 9.00 -9.99
N VAL A 40 -0.67 7.80 -9.71
CA VAL A 40 0.00 6.86 -8.80
C VAL A 40 1.02 5.97 -9.49
N ARG A 41 1.30 6.19 -10.78
CA ARG A 41 2.24 5.35 -11.54
C ARG A 41 3.63 5.36 -10.91
N GLY A 42 4.22 4.18 -10.80
CA GLY A 42 5.58 3.97 -10.33
C GLY A 42 5.65 3.31 -8.96
N GLU A 43 6.83 3.33 -8.36
CA GLU A 43 7.08 2.71 -7.07
C GLU A 43 7.21 3.75 -5.96
N TYR A 44 6.72 3.37 -4.79
CA TYR A 44 6.74 4.15 -3.57
C TYR A 44 7.52 3.40 -2.50
N ASP A 45 8.35 4.14 -1.76
CA ASP A 45 8.90 3.66 -0.50
C ASP A 45 7.83 3.78 0.58
N GLY A 46 7.66 2.71 1.36
CA GLY A 46 6.60 2.61 2.37
C GLY A 46 7.15 2.50 3.78
N THR A 47 6.39 3.02 4.74
CA THR A 47 6.57 2.68 6.15
C THR A 47 5.23 2.44 6.81
N LEU A 48 5.21 1.48 7.72
CA LEU A 48 4.07 1.30 8.60
C LEU A 48 4.04 2.48 9.58
N LEU A 49 2.84 2.96 9.89
CA LEU A 49 2.60 3.95 10.93
C LEU A 49 2.10 3.23 12.19
N ASP A 50 1.80 3.99 13.25
CA ASP A 50 1.35 3.41 14.52
C ASP A 50 0.14 2.49 14.32
N GLN A 51 0.29 1.23 14.73
CA GLN A 51 -0.76 0.22 14.67
C GLN A 51 -1.56 0.12 15.98
N GLY A 52 -1.14 0.84 17.02
CA GLY A 52 -1.71 0.82 18.37
C GLY A 52 -1.31 -0.40 19.20
N ASP A 53 -0.58 -1.37 18.63
CA ASP A 53 0.05 -2.49 19.36
C ASP A 53 1.38 -2.90 18.70
N CYS A 54 2.32 -3.42 19.52
CA CYS A 54 3.61 -3.94 19.05
C CYS A 54 3.49 -5.26 18.25
N VAL A 55 2.27 -5.78 18.08
CA VAL A 55 2.00 -7.14 17.60
C VAL A 55 1.70 -7.16 16.10
N GLY A 56 1.22 -6.05 15.53
CA GLY A 56 0.92 -5.95 14.09
C GLY A 56 2.12 -6.17 13.16
N ALA A 57 3.32 -5.73 13.55
CA ALA A 57 4.55 -5.92 12.74
C ALA A 57 4.97 -7.39 12.64
N LEU A 58 4.80 -8.18 13.71
CA LEU A 58 5.10 -9.61 13.72
C LEU A 58 4.09 -10.39 12.87
N PHE A 59 2.81 -10.02 12.90
CA PHE A 59 1.78 -10.61 12.05
C PHE A 59 2.01 -10.32 10.56
N ILE A 60 2.47 -9.11 10.19
CA ILE A 60 2.84 -8.82 8.80
C ILE A 60 4.07 -9.65 8.36
N ARG A 61 4.98 -9.99 9.27
CA ARG A 61 6.10 -10.87 8.92
C ARG A 61 5.65 -12.31 8.69
N THR A 62 4.78 -12.83 9.56
CA THR A 62 4.35 -14.24 9.52
C THR A 62 3.24 -14.50 8.49
N ALA A 63 2.25 -13.63 8.39
CA ALA A 63 1.09 -13.83 7.50
C ALA A 63 1.43 -13.71 6.01
N PHE A 64 2.54 -13.02 5.69
CA PHE A 64 2.91 -12.73 4.31
C PHE A 64 3.93 -13.70 3.72
N GLY A 65 4.46 -14.64 4.52
CA GLY A 65 5.46 -15.62 4.05
C GLY A 65 6.65 -14.98 3.33
N ALA A 66 6.89 -13.69 3.60
CA ALA A 66 7.76 -12.84 2.80
C ALA A 66 9.18 -12.98 3.33
N THR A 67 10.10 -13.33 2.43
CA THR A 67 11.55 -13.35 2.67
C THR A 67 12.10 -11.92 2.69
N GLY A 68 11.79 -11.15 3.73
CA GLY A 68 12.41 -9.85 3.97
C GLY A 68 11.47 -8.75 4.46
N PRO A 69 12.00 -7.58 4.84
CA PRO A 69 11.20 -6.45 5.29
C PRO A 69 10.34 -5.90 4.16
N TRP A 70 9.16 -5.38 4.52
CA TRP A 70 8.31 -4.63 3.60
C TRP A 70 8.93 -3.28 3.31
N LEU A 71 9.11 -2.96 2.03
CA LEU A 71 9.80 -1.74 1.61
C LEU A 71 8.86 -0.73 0.93
N GLY A 72 7.68 -1.15 0.50
CA GLY A 72 6.72 -0.28 -0.17
C GLY A 72 5.81 -0.98 -1.16
N LYS A 73 5.31 -0.22 -2.14
CA LYS A 73 4.37 -0.71 -3.16
C LYS A 73 4.64 -0.03 -4.49
N ALA A 74 4.25 -0.68 -5.57
CA ALA A 74 4.24 -0.06 -6.88
C ALA A 74 2.87 -0.22 -7.55
N PHE A 75 2.55 0.72 -8.43
CA PHE A 75 1.30 0.76 -9.16
C PHE A 75 1.51 1.03 -10.65
N ARG A 76 0.71 0.36 -11.46
CA ARG A 76 0.68 0.48 -12.90
C ARG A 76 -0.77 0.67 -13.35
N PRO A 77 -1.13 1.86 -13.84
CA PRO A 77 -2.44 2.10 -14.45
C PRO A 77 -2.65 1.18 -15.65
N VAL A 78 -3.86 0.64 -15.80
CA VAL A 78 -4.29 -0.15 -16.96
C VAL A 78 -5.38 0.59 -17.74
N SER A 79 -6.27 1.29 -17.03
CA SER A 79 -7.27 2.22 -17.57
C SER A 79 -7.42 3.42 -16.63
N GLU A 80 -8.43 4.27 -16.87
CA GLU A 80 -8.74 5.41 -16.01
C GLU A 80 -9.19 5.03 -14.60
N ILE A 81 -9.77 3.83 -14.43
CA ILE A 81 -10.36 3.40 -13.15
C ILE A 81 -9.82 2.06 -12.65
N VAL A 82 -9.00 1.36 -13.43
CA VAL A 82 -8.40 0.07 -13.06
C VAL A 82 -6.89 0.10 -13.29
N GLY A 83 -6.16 -0.59 -12.43
CA GLY A 83 -4.74 -0.83 -12.57
C GLY A 83 -4.32 -2.11 -11.87
N GLU A 84 -3.02 -2.24 -11.69
CA GLU A 84 -2.44 -3.31 -10.90
C GLU A 84 -1.27 -2.81 -10.06
N GLY A 85 -0.87 -3.62 -9.09
CA GLY A 85 0.23 -3.29 -8.21
C GLY A 85 0.89 -4.51 -7.58
N TYR A 86 1.97 -4.26 -6.86
CA TYR A 86 2.58 -5.26 -5.98
C TYR A 86 3.09 -4.59 -4.70
N ASN A 87 3.43 -5.43 -3.71
CA ASN A 87 4.26 -5.01 -2.57
C ASN A 87 5.72 -5.32 -2.85
N ALA A 88 6.58 -4.39 -2.50
CA ALA A 88 8.03 -4.57 -2.56
C ALA A 88 8.55 -5.09 -1.22
N PHE A 89 9.38 -6.14 -1.26
CA PHE A 89 10.09 -6.69 -0.10
C PHE A 89 11.58 -6.88 -0.39
N GLY A 90 12.39 -7.08 0.64
CA GLY A 90 13.80 -7.44 0.51
C GLY A 90 14.72 -6.33 1.01
N THR A 91 15.75 -5.98 0.25
CA THR A 91 16.65 -4.85 0.58
C THR A 91 16.52 -3.73 -0.45
N ILE A 92 17.18 -2.59 -0.22
CA ILE A 92 17.24 -1.52 -1.23
C ILE A 92 17.95 -2.03 -2.50
N ALA A 93 18.95 -2.90 -2.37
CA ALA A 93 19.72 -3.45 -3.49
C ALA A 93 19.04 -4.65 -4.18
N ASP A 94 18.33 -5.48 -3.41
CA ASP A 94 17.60 -6.66 -3.91
C ASP A 94 16.13 -6.56 -3.51
N ARG A 95 15.38 -5.78 -4.31
CA ARG A 95 13.95 -5.55 -4.12
C ARG A 95 13.15 -6.53 -4.97
N GLN A 96 12.19 -7.21 -4.34
CA GLN A 96 11.36 -8.23 -4.97
C GLN A 96 9.91 -7.78 -5.03
N ALA A 97 9.30 -7.87 -6.21
CA ALA A 97 7.87 -7.69 -6.40
C ALA A 97 7.09 -8.94 -5.93
N ARG A 98 6.26 -8.78 -4.91
CA ARG A 98 5.46 -9.87 -4.31
C ARG A 98 4.04 -9.40 -4.01
N LEU A 99 3.16 -10.37 -3.75
CA LEU A 99 1.76 -10.11 -3.40
C LEU A 99 1.09 -9.19 -4.42
N PRO A 100 1.00 -9.60 -5.68
CA PRO A 100 0.37 -8.78 -6.71
C PRO A 100 -1.08 -8.48 -6.32
N MET A 101 -1.57 -7.31 -6.70
CA MET A 101 -2.91 -6.83 -6.41
C MET A 101 -3.52 -6.21 -7.65
N ASP A 102 -4.85 -6.22 -7.71
CA ASP A 102 -5.61 -5.33 -8.59
C ASP A 102 -5.79 -3.99 -7.88
N THR A 103 -5.90 -2.92 -8.66
CA THR A 103 -6.19 -1.60 -8.13
C THR A 103 -7.37 -0.97 -8.86
N LEU A 104 -8.18 -0.20 -8.13
CA LEU A 104 -9.33 0.48 -8.70
C LEU A 104 -9.70 1.74 -7.91
N ILE A 105 -10.33 2.71 -8.57
CA ILE A 105 -11.02 3.81 -7.88
C ILE A 105 -12.44 3.36 -7.56
N ASP A 106 -12.79 3.27 -6.28
CA ASP A 106 -14.11 2.80 -5.83
C ASP A 106 -14.44 3.36 -4.43
N HIS A 107 -15.65 3.15 -3.97
CA HIS A 107 -16.10 3.58 -2.65
C HIS A 107 -15.24 2.99 -1.53
N SER A 108 -14.84 3.87 -0.62
CA SER A 108 -14.16 3.50 0.61
C SER A 108 -15.07 2.65 1.49
N HIS A 109 -14.51 1.64 2.17
CA HIS A 109 -15.22 0.92 3.24
C HIS A 109 -14.90 1.48 4.64
N ILE A 110 -14.06 2.50 4.72
CA ILE A 110 -13.54 3.03 5.98
C ILE A 110 -14.17 4.39 6.30
N VAL A 111 -14.38 5.22 5.27
CA VAL A 111 -14.89 6.59 5.35
C VAL A 111 -15.86 6.85 4.19
N ALA A 112 -16.52 8.00 4.16
CA ALA A 112 -17.37 8.38 3.03
C ALA A 112 -16.54 8.75 1.79
N GLY A 113 -17.09 8.52 0.60
CA GLY A 113 -16.49 8.88 -0.68
C GLY A 113 -15.61 7.78 -1.31
N TYR A 114 -14.84 8.16 -2.33
CA TYR A 114 -13.97 7.25 -3.08
C TYR A 114 -12.59 7.08 -2.42
N SER A 115 -11.93 5.97 -2.73
CA SER A 115 -10.56 5.64 -2.36
C SER A 115 -9.87 4.94 -3.52
N TYR A 116 -8.54 4.96 -3.55
CA TYR A 116 -7.76 4.06 -4.39
C TYR A 116 -7.63 2.71 -3.70
N ILE A 117 -8.37 1.71 -4.17
CA ILE A 117 -8.47 0.39 -3.54
C ILE A 117 -7.31 -0.49 -4.01
N LEU A 118 -6.72 -1.22 -3.07
CA LEU A 118 -5.80 -2.33 -3.31
C LEU A 118 -6.51 -3.66 -3.00
N ASP A 119 -6.76 -4.47 -4.02
CA ASP A 119 -7.46 -5.73 -3.90
C ASP A 119 -6.54 -6.94 -4.14
N TYR A 120 -6.31 -7.71 -3.08
CA TYR A 120 -5.44 -8.88 -3.11
C TYR A 120 -6.19 -10.19 -3.39
N ARG A 121 -7.52 -10.16 -3.52
CA ARG A 121 -8.38 -11.37 -3.52
C ARG A 121 -8.16 -12.33 -4.68
N THR A 122 -7.88 -11.78 -5.86
CA THR A 122 -7.87 -12.47 -7.16
C THR A 122 -6.52 -13.11 -7.45
N LYS A 123 -5.43 -12.40 -7.12
CA LYS A 123 -4.06 -12.80 -7.48
C LYS A 123 -3.29 -13.54 -6.38
N ASN A 124 -3.89 -13.74 -5.19
CA ASN A 124 -3.22 -14.38 -4.04
C ASN A 124 -4.02 -15.56 -3.50
N ARG A 125 -3.36 -16.41 -2.72
CA ARG A 125 -3.96 -17.57 -2.04
C ARG A 125 -3.91 -17.41 -0.52
N GLY A 126 -4.71 -18.22 0.17
CA GLY A 126 -4.72 -18.27 1.63
C GLY A 126 -5.17 -16.95 2.28
N PRO A 127 -4.69 -16.64 3.50
CA PRO A 127 -5.11 -15.47 4.27
C PRO A 127 -4.85 -14.12 3.58
N ILE A 128 -3.90 -14.05 2.64
CA ILE A 128 -3.61 -12.81 1.90
C ILE A 128 -4.81 -12.29 1.12
N ARG A 129 -5.73 -13.16 0.71
CA ARG A 129 -6.99 -12.76 0.06
C ARG A 129 -7.88 -11.90 0.97
N TRP A 130 -7.63 -11.89 2.26
CA TRP A 130 -8.33 -11.03 3.22
C TRP A 130 -7.72 -9.64 3.35
N LEU A 131 -6.52 -9.42 2.80
CA LEU A 131 -5.94 -8.09 2.77
C LEU A 131 -6.70 -7.23 1.75
N ARG A 132 -7.12 -6.06 2.21
CA ARG A 132 -7.57 -4.96 1.35
C ARG A 132 -6.93 -3.70 1.85
N GLY A 133 -6.33 -2.93 0.95
CA GLY A 133 -5.85 -1.60 1.29
C GLY A 133 -6.71 -0.52 0.62
N GLU A 134 -6.64 0.68 1.16
CA GLU A 134 -7.20 1.87 0.57
C GLU A 134 -6.18 3.01 0.68
N LEU A 135 -6.00 3.81 -0.36
CA LEU A 135 -5.13 4.99 -0.37
C LEU A 135 -5.94 6.25 -0.64
N ARG A 136 -5.47 7.33 -0.02
CA ARG A 136 -5.86 8.70 -0.31
C ARG A 136 -4.64 9.61 -0.38
N GLN A 137 -4.76 10.70 -1.13
CA GLN A 137 -3.66 11.57 -1.48
C GLN A 137 -3.45 12.65 -0.42
N LEU A 138 -2.24 12.74 0.13
CA LEU A 138 -1.80 13.84 0.99
C LEU A 138 -1.18 14.97 0.16
N SER A 139 -0.38 14.59 -0.83
CA SER A 139 0.27 15.47 -1.80
C SER A 139 0.60 14.66 -3.07
N PRO A 140 1.12 15.28 -4.15
CA PRO A 140 1.53 14.55 -5.35
C PRO A 140 2.52 13.39 -5.09
N ASP A 141 3.33 13.49 -4.03
CA ASP A 141 4.40 12.55 -3.72
C ASP A 141 4.17 11.76 -2.42
N LEU A 142 3.05 11.99 -1.73
CA LEU A 142 2.74 11.33 -0.46
C LEU A 142 1.31 10.80 -0.46
N LEU A 143 1.17 9.50 -0.19
CA LEU A 143 -0.12 8.84 -0.06
C LEU A 143 -0.26 8.27 1.35
N LEU A 144 -1.44 8.47 1.96
CA LEU A 144 -1.81 7.82 3.20
C LEU A 144 -2.64 6.59 2.88
N GLY A 145 -2.26 5.45 3.46
CA GLY A 145 -2.91 4.18 3.26
C GLY A 145 -3.46 3.58 4.54
N ILE A 146 -4.61 2.91 4.42
CA ILE A 146 -5.17 2.08 5.47
C ILE A 146 -5.37 0.67 4.94
N GLY A 147 -4.61 -0.27 5.49
CA GLY A 147 -4.80 -1.70 5.29
C GLY A 147 -5.84 -2.25 6.25
N THR A 148 -6.68 -3.16 5.76
CA THR A 148 -7.57 -3.99 6.58
C THR A 148 -7.23 -5.45 6.30
N PHE A 149 -6.92 -6.20 7.33
CA PHE A 149 -6.55 -7.60 7.23
C PHE A 149 -7.35 -8.45 8.20
N GLY A 150 -7.93 -9.54 7.71
CA GLY A 150 -8.64 -10.51 8.54
C GLY A 150 -9.96 -10.98 7.93
N PRO A 151 -10.58 -12.00 8.53
CA PRO A 151 -11.75 -12.64 7.96
C PRO A 151 -12.92 -11.67 7.75
N ARG A 152 -13.62 -11.84 6.62
CA ARG A 152 -14.84 -11.07 6.31
C ARG A 152 -16.06 -11.54 7.09
N ALA A 153 -16.05 -12.73 7.68
CA ALA A 153 -17.14 -13.24 8.50
C ALA A 153 -17.42 -12.30 9.69
N ILE A 154 -18.69 -11.87 9.85
CA ILE A 154 -19.11 -10.92 10.89
C ILE A 154 -18.73 -11.43 12.29
N ARG A 155 -18.88 -12.73 12.55
CA ARG A 155 -18.55 -13.34 13.85
C ARG A 155 -17.06 -13.22 14.22
N LEU A 156 -16.19 -13.02 13.23
CA LEU A 156 -14.73 -12.93 13.40
C LEU A 156 -14.19 -11.50 13.20
N HIS A 157 -15.06 -10.48 13.19
CA HIS A 157 -14.65 -9.09 12.97
C HIS A 157 -13.60 -8.59 13.98
N LYS A 158 -13.61 -9.11 15.21
CA LYS A 158 -12.61 -8.78 16.25
C LYS A 158 -11.18 -9.21 15.89
N LEU A 159 -11.03 -10.14 14.94
CA LEU A 159 -9.73 -10.56 14.42
C LEU A 159 -9.23 -9.66 13.29
N ARG A 160 -10.03 -8.69 12.84
CA ARG A 160 -9.62 -7.75 11.79
C ARG A 160 -8.64 -6.74 12.38
N ARG A 161 -7.56 -6.51 11.64
CA ARG A 161 -6.53 -5.53 11.95
C ARG A 161 -6.61 -4.37 10.98
N VAL A 162 -6.42 -3.17 11.52
CA VAL A 162 -6.26 -1.94 10.75
C VAL A 162 -4.79 -1.58 10.77
N ILE A 163 -4.22 -1.38 9.60
CA ILE A 163 -2.78 -1.23 9.37
C ILE A 163 -2.57 0.11 8.65
N PRO A 164 -2.39 1.22 9.37
CA PRO A 164 -2.05 2.49 8.75
C PRO A 164 -0.62 2.44 8.19
N PHE A 165 -0.42 3.02 7.02
CA PHE A 165 0.89 3.12 6.37
C PHE A 165 0.95 4.38 5.51
N VAL A 166 2.16 4.82 5.21
CA VAL A 166 2.40 5.94 4.29
C VAL A 166 3.31 5.49 3.17
N LEU A 167 3.08 6.03 1.98
CA LEU A 167 3.85 5.77 0.78
C LEU A 167 4.41 7.11 0.28
N ALA A 168 5.74 7.19 0.17
CA ALA A 168 6.45 8.32 -0.42
C ALA A 168 6.93 7.94 -1.82
N ARG A 169 6.67 8.79 -2.82
CA ARG A 169 7.09 8.55 -4.19
C ARG A 169 8.61 8.35 -4.24
N SER A 170 9.02 7.38 -5.04
CA SER A 170 10.43 7.18 -5.39
C SER A 170 10.61 7.38 -6.89
N ASP A 171 11.85 7.58 -7.34
CA ASP A 171 12.16 7.67 -8.77
C ASP A 171 12.17 6.30 -9.48
N ARG A 172 11.77 5.24 -8.77
CA ARG A 172 11.79 3.89 -9.32
C ARG A 172 10.54 3.63 -10.13
N GLU A 173 10.75 3.01 -11.28
CA GLU A 173 9.67 2.51 -12.11
C GLU A 173 9.07 1.21 -11.55
N TYR A 174 7.91 0.86 -12.08
CA TYR A 174 7.25 -0.40 -11.80
C TYR A 174 8.11 -1.58 -12.29
N LEU A 175 8.46 -2.49 -11.39
CA LEU A 175 9.18 -3.71 -11.75
C LEU A 175 8.28 -4.64 -12.56
N LEU A 176 8.65 -4.90 -13.81
CA LEU A 176 8.03 -5.96 -14.60
C LEU A 176 8.50 -7.31 -14.04
N GLY A 177 7.58 -8.11 -13.52
CA GLY A 177 7.89 -9.44 -12.98
C GLY A 177 8.50 -10.37 -14.04
N GLU A 178 9.19 -11.42 -13.59
CA GLU A 178 9.90 -12.38 -14.46
C GLU A 178 9.04 -12.97 -15.59
N ASN A 179 7.72 -13.06 -15.40
CA ASN A 179 6.78 -13.57 -16.41
C ASN A 179 6.66 -12.67 -17.66
N GLU A 180 6.98 -11.38 -17.58
CA GLU A 180 7.02 -10.50 -18.77
C GLU A 180 8.40 -10.47 -19.44
N ASN A 181 9.48 -10.68 -18.68
CA ASN A 181 10.84 -10.74 -19.23
C ASN A 181 11.03 -11.94 -20.17
N HIS A 182 10.33 -13.06 -19.93
CA HIS A 182 10.36 -14.20 -20.84
C HIS A 182 9.70 -13.90 -22.20
N LYS A 183 8.65 -13.07 -22.23
CA LYS A 183 7.98 -12.62 -23.46
C LYS A 183 8.78 -11.58 -24.27
N ARG A 184 9.64 -10.79 -23.62
CA ARG A 184 10.52 -9.84 -24.31
C ARG A 184 11.79 -10.48 -24.88
N ARG A 185 12.25 -11.61 -24.33
CA ARG A 185 13.41 -12.36 -24.86
C ARG A 185 13.07 -13.34 -25.98
N SER A 186 11.79 -13.53 -26.26
CA SER A 186 11.28 -14.43 -27.31
C SER A 186 10.68 -13.67 -28.52
N ARG A 187 11.03 -12.38 -28.67
CA ARG A 187 10.74 -11.55 -29.84
C ARG A 187 12.01 -11.03 -30.45
#